data_AF-A0A7C7MDV0-F1
#
_entry.id   AF-A0A7C7MDV0-F1
#
_cell.length_a   1.000
_cell.length_b   1.000
_cell.length_c   1.000
_cell.angle_alpha   90.00
_cell.angle_beta   90.00
_cell.angle_gamma   90.00
#
_symmetry.space_group_name_H-M   'P 1'
#
loop_
_entity.id
_entity.type
_entity.pdbx_description
1 polymer ?
#
loop_
_entity_poly.entity_id
_entity_poly.type
_entity_poly.pdbx_seq_one_letter_code
_entity_poly.pdbx_strand_id
1 'polypeptide(L)'
;MQRSVLLLALSFFACSTKNDTPDTLETYLTQTFAHVARIGDFYIAAGDRKPKETDRSSATGRDVFDTAVRLFESLLDQDEDGAADRTPLVAALAKHLVFVIDHTDVTDKEEEKIQSQYGNYVMTMKSDIWPYMPSFNTGNCSLELTKLNTSMWRPETYNALWEECFHTVTEAQNRIDPSFSFEPGSILGSYMQADISAGTYDISEQNNMEGGNYDFVTAVNEYVHQIWLINACGRDEILNVHQRAVLARMGAAGVPLTVNTDYALDLAEIVK
;
A
#
# COMPACT_ATOMS: atom_id res chain seq x y z
N MET A 1 78.00 -18.48 -18.68
CA MET A 1 76.81 -19.17 -18.13
C MET A 1 75.88 -18.12 -17.55
N GLN A 2 74.90 -17.65 -18.33
CA GLN A 2 73.82 -16.79 -17.86
C GLN A 2 72.57 -17.67 -17.75
N ARG A 3 72.01 -17.78 -16.55
CA ARG A 3 70.73 -18.48 -16.31
C ARG A 3 69.59 -17.48 -16.52
N SER A 4 68.83 -17.67 -17.59
CA SER A 4 67.55 -17.00 -17.78
C SER A 4 66.50 -17.68 -16.92
N VAL A 5 65.88 -16.93 -16.00
CA VAL A 5 64.69 -17.37 -15.26
C VAL A 5 63.47 -16.91 -16.07
N LEU A 6 62.71 -17.89 -16.56
CA LEU A 6 61.45 -17.69 -17.25
C LEU A 6 60.35 -17.58 -16.18
N LEU A 7 59.75 -16.39 -16.01
CA LEU A 7 58.52 -16.24 -15.21
C LEU A 7 57.33 -16.67 -16.07
N LEU A 8 56.69 -17.77 -15.68
CA LEU A 8 55.39 -18.19 -16.19
C LEU A 8 54.31 -17.38 -15.45
N ALA A 9 53.63 -16.48 -16.14
CA ALA A 9 52.43 -15.82 -15.63
C ALA A 9 51.24 -16.78 -15.78
N LEU A 10 50.77 -17.36 -14.68
CA LEU A 10 49.48 -18.05 -14.64
C LEU A 10 48.36 -17.00 -14.55
N SER A 11 47.62 -16.84 -15.63
CA SER A 11 46.35 -16.11 -15.64
C SER A 11 45.26 -17.01 -15.07
N PHE A 12 44.84 -16.76 -13.83
CA PHE A 12 43.61 -17.32 -13.29
C PHE A 12 42.42 -16.65 -13.99
N PHE A 13 41.77 -17.36 -14.91
CA PHE A 13 40.41 -17.02 -15.33
C PHE A 13 39.47 -17.36 -14.17
N ALA A 14 39.15 -16.37 -13.36
CA ALA A 14 37.99 -16.45 -12.48
C ALA A 14 36.75 -16.38 -13.37
N CYS A 15 36.05 -17.50 -13.53
CA CYS A 15 34.66 -17.48 -13.96
C CYS A 15 33.85 -16.71 -12.91
N SER A 16 33.64 -15.41 -13.16
CA SER A 16 32.58 -14.67 -12.47
C SER A 16 31.27 -15.28 -12.94
N THR A 17 30.61 -16.03 -12.07
CA THR A 17 29.17 -16.27 -12.20
C THR A 17 28.53 -14.89 -12.15
N LYS A 18 28.13 -14.37 -13.31
CA LYS A 18 27.29 -13.18 -13.38
C LYS A 18 26.06 -13.50 -12.54
N ASN A 19 25.80 -12.74 -11.48
CA ASN A 19 24.50 -12.79 -10.85
C ASN A 19 23.50 -12.36 -11.93
N ASP A 20 22.64 -13.26 -12.39
CA ASP A 20 21.59 -12.98 -13.38
C ASP A 20 20.44 -12.14 -12.76
N THR A 21 20.73 -11.32 -11.73
CA THR A 21 19.75 -10.42 -11.13
C THR A 21 19.46 -9.29 -12.12
N PRO A 22 18.19 -9.02 -12.48
CA PRO A 22 17.87 -7.91 -13.36
C PRO A 22 18.34 -6.58 -12.80
N ASP A 23 18.94 -5.76 -13.67
CA ASP A 23 19.58 -4.48 -13.31
C ASP A 23 18.55 -3.43 -12.85
N THR A 24 17.27 -3.56 -13.22
CA THR A 24 16.20 -2.64 -12.86
C THR A 24 15.02 -3.35 -12.21
N LEU A 25 14.34 -2.64 -11.30
CA LEU A 25 13.12 -3.12 -10.66
C LEU A 25 12.03 -3.46 -11.69
N GLU A 26 11.82 -2.64 -12.71
CA GLU A 26 10.86 -2.93 -13.79
C GLU A 26 11.15 -4.26 -14.49
N THR A 27 12.40 -4.50 -14.88
CA THR A 27 12.79 -5.76 -15.54
C THR A 27 12.54 -6.94 -14.61
N TYR A 28 12.83 -6.78 -13.33
CA TYR A 28 12.56 -7.79 -12.32
C TYR A 28 11.07 -8.11 -12.19
N LEU A 29 10.24 -7.08 -12.04
CA LEU A 29 8.80 -7.23 -11.88
C LEU A 29 8.17 -7.86 -13.11
N THR A 30 8.54 -7.43 -14.32
CA THR A 30 8.00 -7.98 -15.58
C THR A 30 8.44 -9.42 -15.84
N GLN A 31 9.58 -9.87 -15.33
CA GLN A 31 9.99 -11.27 -15.38
C GLN A 31 9.30 -12.14 -14.33
N THR A 32 8.90 -11.56 -13.20
CA THR A 32 8.41 -12.29 -12.02
C THR A 32 6.88 -12.40 -12.00
N PHE A 33 6.19 -11.29 -12.30
CA PHE A 33 4.75 -11.16 -12.15
C PHE A 33 4.02 -11.32 -13.48
N ALA A 34 2.74 -11.71 -13.42
CA ALA A 34 1.92 -11.91 -14.61
C ALA A 34 1.46 -10.57 -15.21
N HIS A 35 1.12 -9.61 -14.34
CA HIS A 35 0.64 -8.28 -14.69
C HIS A 35 1.50 -7.22 -14.03
N VAL A 36 1.86 -6.16 -14.77
CA VAL A 36 2.64 -5.03 -14.24
C VAL A 36 2.12 -3.74 -14.84
N ALA A 37 1.84 -2.76 -13.99
CA ALA A 37 1.52 -1.39 -14.38
C ALA A 37 2.43 -0.41 -13.65
N ARG A 38 2.49 0.82 -14.15
CA ARG A 38 3.15 1.92 -13.47
C ARG A 38 2.39 3.23 -13.58
N ILE A 39 2.42 4.04 -12.53
CA ILE A 39 1.99 5.46 -12.55
C ILE A 39 3.26 6.29 -12.33
N GLY A 40 3.78 6.90 -13.39
CA GLY A 40 5.16 7.39 -13.40
C GLY A 40 6.14 6.23 -13.20
N ASP A 41 6.93 6.27 -12.13
CA ASP A 41 7.89 5.21 -11.74
C ASP A 41 7.42 4.40 -10.51
N PHE A 42 6.17 4.58 -10.06
CA PHE A 42 5.56 3.73 -9.04
C PHE A 42 4.97 2.49 -9.68
N TYR A 43 5.43 1.30 -9.26
CA TYR A 43 5.04 0.03 -9.84
C TYR A 43 3.96 -0.69 -9.02
N ILE A 44 2.99 -1.25 -9.75
CA ILE A 44 1.97 -2.16 -9.26
C ILE A 44 2.17 -3.48 -9.99
N ALA A 45 2.41 -4.57 -9.26
CA ALA A 45 2.69 -5.88 -9.84
C ALA A 45 1.80 -6.97 -9.23
N ALA A 46 1.33 -7.90 -10.06
CA ALA A 46 0.42 -8.95 -9.62
C ALA A 46 0.71 -10.31 -10.26
N GLY A 47 0.54 -11.36 -9.46
CA GLY A 47 0.40 -12.72 -9.99
C GLY A 47 -0.95 -12.91 -10.70
N ASP A 48 -1.19 -14.12 -11.22
CA ASP A 48 -2.44 -14.47 -11.90
C ASP A 48 -3.35 -15.39 -11.07
N ARG A 49 -3.00 -15.61 -9.80
CA ARG A 49 -3.77 -16.48 -8.92
C ARG A 49 -5.05 -15.77 -8.48
N LYS A 50 -6.17 -16.50 -8.54
CA LYS A 50 -7.47 -16.01 -8.08
C LYS A 50 -7.45 -15.70 -6.57
N PRO A 51 -8.22 -14.69 -6.11
CA PRO A 51 -8.43 -14.47 -4.68
C PRO A 51 -9.16 -15.67 -4.05
N LYS A 52 -8.89 -15.96 -2.78
CA LYS A 52 -9.57 -17.06 -2.05
C LYS A 52 -10.89 -16.61 -1.42
N GLU A 53 -10.96 -15.37 -0.96
CA GLU A 53 -12.15 -14.78 -0.35
C GLU A 53 -12.69 -13.66 -1.24
N THR A 54 -13.88 -13.87 -1.80
CA THR A 54 -14.53 -12.91 -2.70
C THR A 54 -16.02 -13.17 -2.83
N ASP A 55 -16.80 -12.10 -3.02
CA ASP A 55 -18.24 -12.14 -3.33
C ASP A 55 -18.51 -12.40 -4.83
N ARG A 56 -17.48 -12.43 -5.67
CA ARG A 56 -17.55 -12.72 -7.10
C ARG A 56 -16.72 -13.96 -7.43
N SER A 57 -17.37 -15.13 -7.46
CA SER A 57 -16.69 -16.43 -7.67
C SER A 57 -15.91 -16.56 -8.97
N SER A 58 -16.20 -15.70 -9.97
CA SER A 58 -15.48 -15.64 -11.24
C SER A 58 -14.27 -14.71 -11.23
N ALA A 59 -13.98 -14.03 -10.11
CA ALA A 59 -12.85 -13.12 -10.01
C ALA A 59 -11.52 -13.85 -10.24
N THR A 60 -10.66 -13.19 -11.00
CA THR A 60 -9.33 -13.64 -11.42
C THR A 60 -8.23 -12.80 -10.76
N GLY A 61 -6.97 -13.24 -10.84
CA GLY A 61 -5.85 -12.39 -10.38
C GLY A 61 -5.78 -11.08 -11.16
N ARG A 62 -6.06 -11.12 -12.47
CA ARG A 62 -6.18 -9.93 -13.32
C ARG A 62 -7.23 -8.94 -12.81
N ASP A 63 -8.39 -9.41 -12.35
CA ASP A 63 -9.43 -8.52 -11.82
C ASP A 63 -8.94 -7.74 -10.59
N VAL A 64 -8.19 -8.40 -9.68
CA VAL A 64 -7.62 -7.75 -8.49
C VAL A 64 -6.60 -6.69 -8.92
N PHE A 65 -5.73 -7.02 -9.88
CA PHE A 65 -4.76 -6.09 -10.46
C PHE A 65 -5.43 -4.86 -11.10
N ASP A 66 -6.38 -5.06 -12.02
CA ASP A 66 -7.07 -3.96 -12.70
C ASP A 66 -7.88 -3.11 -11.71
N THR A 67 -8.34 -3.68 -10.59
CA THR A 67 -9.00 -2.92 -9.51
C THR A 67 -7.98 -2.07 -8.76
N ALA A 68 -6.81 -2.63 -8.43
CA ALA A 68 -5.75 -1.91 -7.72
C ALA A 68 -5.23 -0.71 -8.53
N VAL A 69 -5.01 -0.91 -9.83
CA VAL A 69 -4.62 0.16 -10.75
C VAL A 69 -5.65 1.29 -10.68
N ARG A 70 -6.93 1.01 -10.92
CA ARG A 70 -8.00 2.03 -10.86
C ARG A 70 -8.09 2.73 -9.51
N LEU A 71 -7.92 2.02 -8.41
CA LEU A 71 -7.91 2.61 -7.08
C LEU A 71 -6.74 3.60 -6.92
N PHE A 72 -5.53 3.23 -7.34
CA PHE A 72 -4.40 4.16 -7.30
C PHE A 72 -4.61 5.35 -8.22
N GLU A 73 -5.15 5.17 -9.42
CA GLU A 73 -5.43 6.28 -10.31
C GLU A 73 -6.45 7.25 -9.68
N SER A 74 -7.55 6.74 -9.14
CA SER A 74 -8.53 7.57 -8.44
C SER A 74 -7.96 8.26 -7.19
N LEU A 75 -7.11 7.59 -6.42
CA LEU A 75 -6.50 8.17 -5.22
C LEU A 75 -5.45 9.24 -5.56
N LEU A 76 -4.93 9.27 -6.78
CA LEU A 76 -3.89 10.20 -7.23
C LEU A 76 -4.43 11.35 -8.11
N ASP A 77 -5.63 11.20 -8.66
CA ASP A 77 -6.38 12.20 -9.42
C ASP A 77 -7.79 12.33 -8.83
N GLN A 78 -7.94 13.23 -7.85
CA GLN A 78 -9.19 13.50 -7.13
C GLN A 78 -10.08 14.53 -7.85
N ASP A 79 -9.55 15.29 -8.82
CA ASP A 79 -10.35 16.21 -9.63
C ASP A 79 -10.78 15.61 -10.99
N GLU A 80 -10.30 14.42 -11.29
CA GLU A 80 -10.60 13.59 -12.46
C GLU A 80 -10.29 14.31 -13.79
N ASP A 81 -9.16 15.01 -13.85
CA ASP A 81 -8.71 15.73 -15.04
C ASP A 81 -7.76 14.92 -15.95
N GLY A 82 -7.35 13.74 -15.50
CA GLY A 82 -6.43 12.85 -16.20
C GLY A 82 -4.96 13.14 -15.90
N ALA A 83 -4.67 13.89 -14.84
CA ALA A 83 -3.33 14.11 -14.31
C ALA A 83 -3.29 13.90 -12.79
N ALA A 84 -2.15 13.43 -12.29
CA ALA A 84 -1.99 13.29 -10.84
C ALA A 84 -1.93 14.66 -10.15
N ASP A 85 -2.83 14.90 -9.20
CA ASP A 85 -2.97 16.16 -8.45
C ASP A 85 -1.68 16.59 -7.73
N ARG A 86 -0.92 15.59 -7.27
CA ARG A 86 0.21 15.80 -6.36
C ARG A 86 1.44 15.05 -6.81
N THR A 87 2.19 15.67 -7.71
CA THR A 87 3.48 15.16 -8.19
C THR A 87 4.45 14.74 -7.08
N PRO A 88 4.60 15.46 -5.94
CA PRO A 88 5.49 15.03 -4.86
C PRO A 88 5.08 13.68 -4.23
N LEU A 89 3.78 13.38 -4.18
CA LEU A 89 3.27 12.12 -3.66
C LEU A 89 3.58 10.97 -4.63
N VAL A 90 3.36 11.17 -5.93
CA VAL A 90 3.73 10.18 -6.97
C VAL A 90 5.23 9.90 -6.95
N ALA A 91 6.06 10.94 -6.81
CA ALA A 91 7.51 10.79 -6.70
C ALA A 91 7.92 10.02 -5.42
N ALA A 92 7.20 10.21 -4.31
CA ALA A 92 7.42 9.48 -3.07
C ALA A 92 7.06 8.00 -3.21
N LEU A 93 5.90 7.70 -3.81
CA LEU A 93 5.47 6.34 -4.14
C LEU A 93 6.55 5.63 -4.97
N ALA A 94 6.97 6.24 -6.08
CA ALA A 94 7.99 5.67 -6.96
C ALA A 94 9.34 5.43 -6.28
N LYS A 95 9.79 6.39 -5.46
CA LYS A 95 11.10 6.34 -4.81
C LYS A 95 11.15 5.31 -3.69
N HIS A 96 10.05 5.11 -2.98
CA HIS A 96 10.05 4.38 -1.72
C HIS A 96 9.30 3.07 -1.76
N LEU A 97 8.27 2.94 -2.60
CA LEU A 97 7.29 1.86 -2.50
C LEU A 97 7.17 1.06 -3.80
N VAL A 98 6.69 -0.17 -3.68
CA VAL A 98 6.11 -1.00 -4.75
C VAL A 98 4.88 -1.68 -4.18
N PHE A 99 3.82 -1.84 -4.99
CA PHE A 99 2.62 -2.57 -4.59
C PHE A 99 2.59 -3.96 -5.24
N VAL A 100 2.49 -5.02 -4.42
CA VAL A 100 2.50 -6.42 -4.90
C VAL A 100 1.24 -7.17 -4.50
N ILE A 101 0.62 -7.85 -5.47
CA ILE A 101 -0.63 -8.60 -5.29
C ILE A 101 -0.39 -10.07 -5.61
N ASP A 102 -0.47 -10.94 -4.61
CA ASP A 102 -0.45 -12.39 -4.84
C ASP A 102 -0.95 -13.13 -3.58
N HIS A 103 -0.76 -14.46 -3.48
CA HIS A 103 -0.91 -15.18 -2.22
C HIS A 103 0.33 -15.00 -1.35
N THR A 104 0.13 -15.19 -0.05
CA THR A 104 1.11 -14.98 1.03
C THR A 104 2.46 -15.65 0.76
N ASP A 105 2.47 -16.87 0.18
CA ASP A 105 3.69 -17.62 -0.11
C ASP A 105 4.60 -17.01 -1.20
N VAL A 106 4.06 -16.10 -2.01
CA VAL A 106 4.82 -15.28 -2.98
C VAL A 106 5.10 -13.92 -2.37
N THR A 107 4.09 -13.22 -1.85
CA THR A 107 4.28 -11.86 -1.30
C THR A 107 5.38 -11.81 -0.24
N ASP A 108 5.40 -12.78 0.71
CA ASP A 108 6.41 -12.79 1.79
C ASP A 108 7.85 -12.89 1.25
N LYS A 109 8.05 -13.62 0.14
CA LYS A 109 9.38 -13.77 -0.49
C LYS A 109 9.77 -12.52 -1.27
N GLU A 110 8.80 -11.94 -1.97
CA GLU A 110 9.02 -10.78 -2.83
C GLU A 110 9.20 -9.50 -2.01
N GLU A 111 8.55 -9.37 -0.86
CA GLU A 111 8.79 -8.30 0.13
C GLU A 111 10.28 -8.22 0.51
N GLU A 112 10.87 -9.33 0.98
CA GLU A 112 12.28 -9.38 1.38
C GLU A 112 13.22 -9.12 0.19
N LYS A 113 12.91 -9.72 -0.96
CA LYS A 113 13.77 -9.65 -2.15
C LYS A 113 13.79 -8.27 -2.78
N ILE A 114 12.62 -7.64 -2.95
CA ILE A 114 12.54 -6.30 -3.54
C ILE A 114 13.20 -5.28 -2.61
N GLN A 115 12.93 -5.36 -1.30
CA GLN A 115 13.53 -4.46 -0.32
C GLN A 115 15.05 -4.59 -0.26
N SER A 116 15.59 -5.80 -0.29
CA SER A 116 17.04 -6.03 -0.20
C SER A 116 17.79 -5.68 -1.49
N GLN A 117 17.16 -5.83 -2.66
CA GLN A 117 17.83 -5.64 -3.96
C GLN A 117 17.62 -4.24 -4.55
N TYR A 118 16.42 -3.67 -4.39
CA TYR A 118 16.03 -2.41 -5.02
C TYR A 118 15.80 -1.29 -4.01
N GLY A 119 15.66 -1.62 -2.72
CA GLY A 119 15.49 -0.64 -1.64
C GLY A 119 14.05 -0.14 -1.46
N ASN A 120 13.12 -0.59 -2.31
CA ASN A 120 11.70 -0.27 -2.19
C ASN A 120 11.03 -1.11 -1.10
N TYR A 121 10.24 -0.45 -0.25
CA TYR A 121 9.35 -1.10 0.70
C TYR A 121 8.13 -1.63 -0.03
N VAL A 122 7.79 -2.89 0.20
CA VAL A 122 6.70 -3.55 -0.51
C VAL A 122 5.43 -3.46 0.33
N MET A 123 4.44 -2.76 -0.22
CA MET A 123 3.06 -2.83 0.24
C MET A 123 2.38 -3.99 -0.48
N THR A 124 1.51 -4.75 0.18
CA THR A 124 0.94 -5.95 -0.42
C THR A 124 -0.57 -5.96 -0.42
N MET A 125 -1.15 -6.77 -1.31
CA MET A 125 -2.47 -7.36 -1.13
C MET A 125 -2.31 -8.87 -1.15
N LYS A 126 -2.44 -9.51 0.02
CA LYS A 126 -2.37 -10.96 0.21
C LYS A 126 -3.74 -11.58 -0.10
N SER A 127 -4.01 -11.75 -1.39
CA SER A 127 -5.31 -12.15 -1.97
C SER A 127 -5.85 -13.52 -1.53
N ASP A 128 -5.09 -14.27 -0.74
CA ASP A 128 -5.51 -15.56 -0.22
C ASP A 128 -5.93 -15.56 1.25
N ILE A 129 -5.67 -14.47 1.96
CA ILE A 129 -6.06 -14.27 3.36
C ILE A 129 -6.88 -12.98 3.56
N TRP A 130 -6.82 -12.04 2.61
CA TRP A 130 -7.59 -10.80 2.68
C TRP A 130 -8.74 -10.78 1.67
N PRO A 131 -9.93 -10.31 2.07
CA PRO A 131 -11.13 -10.33 1.25
C PRO A 131 -11.02 -9.38 0.06
N TYR A 132 -11.25 -9.90 -1.15
CA TYR A 132 -11.46 -9.11 -2.35
C TYR A 132 -12.96 -9.06 -2.67
N MET A 133 -13.62 -7.98 -2.26
CA MET A 133 -15.07 -7.77 -2.41
C MET A 133 -15.36 -6.71 -3.49
N PRO A 134 -15.28 -7.05 -4.79
CA PRO A 134 -15.46 -6.09 -5.89
C PRO A 134 -16.84 -5.44 -5.95
N SER A 135 -17.85 -5.93 -5.22
CA SER A 135 -19.13 -5.23 -5.13
C SER A 135 -19.12 -4.03 -4.19
N PHE A 136 -18.11 -3.91 -3.31
CA PHE A 136 -18.00 -2.81 -2.35
C PHE A 136 -17.77 -1.45 -3.04
N ASN A 137 -18.52 -0.44 -2.63
CA ASN A 137 -18.38 0.95 -3.05
C ASN A 137 -18.90 1.90 -1.95
N THR A 138 -18.61 3.19 -2.09
CA THR A 138 -19.05 4.20 -1.11
C THR A 138 -20.58 4.30 -1.00
N GLY A 139 -21.31 4.00 -2.09
CA GLY A 139 -22.78 4.00 -2.14
C GLY A 139 -23.44 2.82 -1.41
N ASN A 140 -22.72 1.73 -1.16
CA ASN A 140 -23.21 0.57 -0.41
C ASN A 140 -22.44 0.30 0.89
N CYS A 141 -21.70 1.30 1.37
CA CYS A 141 -20.83 1.17 2.53
C CYS A 141 -21.54 0.77 3.84
N SER A 142 -22.88 0.72 3.89
CA SER A 142 -23.73 0.15 4.96
C SER A 142 -23.09 0.11 6.36
N LEU A 143 -22.84 1.29 6.92
CA LEU A 143 -22.22 1.42 8.24
C LEU A 143 -23.29 1.44 9.35
N GLU A 144 -23.38 0.33 10.07
CA GLU A 144 -24.10 0.23 11.36
C GLU A 144 -23.34 0.93 12.51
N LEU A 145 -22.10 1.35 12.24
CA LEU A 145 -21.24 2.04 13.19
C LEU A 145 -21.82 3.43 13.55
N THR A 146 -21.99 3.68 14.84
CA THR A 146 -22.45 4.99 15.37
C THR A 146 -21.33 5.86 15.93
N LYS A 147 -20.13 5.28 16.11
CA LYS A 147 -18.88 5.94 16.51
C LYS A 147 -17.70 5.05 16.17
N LEU A 148 -16.56 5.61 15.78
CA LEU A 148 -15.32 4.86 15.63
C LEU A 148 -14.63 4.71 16.99
N ASN A 149 -14.53 3.48 17.51
CA ASN A 149 -14.01 3.22 18.85
C ASN A 149 -13.09 1.99 18.96
N THR A 150 -12.72 1.37 17.85
CA THR A 150 -11.79 0.22 17.84
C THR A 150 -11.06 0.15 16.50
N SER A 151 -9.80 -0.29 16.52
CA SER A 151 -9.03 -0.58 15.30
C SER A 151 -9.54 -1.81 14.54
N MET A 152 -10.37 -2.64 15.18
CA MET A 152 -10.92 -3.86 14.56
C MET A 152 -12.04 -3.60 13.55
N TRP A 153 -12.54 -2.37 13.45
CA TRP A 153 -13.73 -2.09 12.65
C TRP A 153 -13.42 -2.07 11.14
N ARG A 154 -14.22 -2.82 10.38
CA ARG A 154 -14.40 -2.73 8.93
C ARG A 154 -15.89 -2.93 8.58
N PRO A 155 -16.38 -2.41 7.44
CA PRO A 155 -17.64 -2.88 6.87
C PRO A 155 -17.62 -4.40 6.63
N GLU A 156 -18.75 -5.08 6.79
CA GLU A 156 -18.80 -6.56 6.63
C GLU A 156 -18.44 -7.02 5.22
N THR A 157 -18.79 -6.23 4.20
CA THR A 157 -18.49 -6.53 2.78
C THR A 157 -17.29 -5.74 2.29
N TYR A 158 -16.39 -5.32 3.19
CA TYR A 158 -15.28 -4.45 2.82
C TYR A 158 -14.30 -5.15 1.87
N ASN A 159 -13.80 -4.39 0.90
CA ASN A 159 -12.74 -4.83 0.01
C ASN A 159 -11.39 -4.39 0.59
N ALA A 160 -10.61 -5.33 1.11
CA ALA A 160 -9.31 -5.03 1.72
C ALA A 160 -8.36 -4.33 0.75
N LEU A 161 -8.54 -4.49 -0.56
CA LEU A 161 -7.71 -3.79 -1.55
C LEU A 161 -7.81 -2.25 -1.45
N TRP A 162 -8.96 -1.71 -1.03
CA TRP A 162 -9.10 -0.26 -0.80
C TRP A 162 -8.19 0.22 0.32
N GLU A 163 -8.08 -0.58 1.38
CA GLU A 163 -7.24 -0.28 2.53
C GLU A 163 -5.77 -0.34 2.14
N GLU A 164 -5.34 -1.40 1.49
CA GLU A 164 -3.94 -1.55 1.11
C GLU A 164 -3.48 -0.48 0.11
N CYS A 165 -4.33 -0.10 -0.85
CA CYS A 165 -4.06 1.03 -1.75
C CYS A 165 -3.97 2.36 -0.98
N PHE A 166 -4.91 2.62 -0.05
CA PHE A 166 -4.90 3.85 0.74
C PHE A 166 -3.69 3.91 1.70
N HIS A 167 -3.39 2.81 2.41
CA HIS A 167 -2.20 2.67 3.26
C HIS A 167 -0.91 2.90 2.48
N THR A 168 -0.84 2.45 1.22
CA THR A 168 0.30 2.72 0.35
C THR A 168 0.47 4.22 0.09
N VAL A 169 -0.63 4.93 -0.18
CA VAL A 169 -0.63 6.38 -0.38
C VAL A 169 -0.25 7.14 0.89
N THR A 170 -0.83 6.78 2.03
CA THR A 170 -0.55 7.46 3.31
C THR A 170 0.86 7.17 3.81
N GLU A 171 1.40 5.97 3.56
CA GLU A 171 2.78 5.62 3.90
C GLU A 171 3.80 6.39 3.05
N ALA A 172 3.49 6.66 1.78
CA ALA A 172 4.28 7.56 0.94
C ALA A 172 4.22 9.01 1.45
N GLN A 173 3.04 9.50 1.83
CA GLN A 173 2.88 10.84 2.41
C GLN A 173 3.67 10.99 3.72
N ASN A 174 3.62 9.98 4.61
CA ASN A 174 4.34 9.93 5.88
C ASN A 174 5.86 10.08 5.72
N ARG A 175 6.42 9.68 4.57
CA ARG A 175 7.86 9.79 4.27
C ARG A 175 8.30 11.17 3.82
N ILE A 176 7.39 11.99 3.30
CA ILE A 176 7.74 13.28 2.68
C ILE A 176 7.24 14.49 3.45
N ASP A 177 6.22 14.32 4.30
CA ASP A 177 5.67 15.39 5.12
C ASP A 177 5.81 15.03 6.61
N PRO A 178 6.82 15.58 7.32
CA PRO A 178 7.01 15.35 8.76
C PRO A 178 5.79 15.73 9.60
N SER A 179 4.91 16.54 9.04
CA SER A 179 3.73 17.07 9.68
C SER A 179 2.52 16.14 9.52
N PHE A 180 2.62 15.13 8.63
CA PHE A 180 1.75 13.98 8.45
C PHE A 180 2.48 12.70 8.86
N SER A 181 2.84 12.58 10.14
CA SER A 181 3.62 11.44 10.64
C SER A 181 2.78 10.49 11.50
N PHE A 182 3.14 9.21 11.49
CA PHE A 182 2.53 8.16 12.34
C PHE A 182 3.27 7.92 13.67
N GLU A 183 4.42 8.56 13.86
CA GLU A 183 5.27 8.35 15.04
C GLU A 183 4.59 8.75 16.36
N PRO A 184 4.95 8.14 17.50
CA PRO A 184 4.52 8.63 18.81
C PRO A 184 4.84 10.12 19.01
N GLY A 185 3.83 10.88 19.44
CA GLY A 185 3.96 12.33 19.65
C GLY A 185 3.86 13.20 18.38
N SER A 186 3.70 12.59 17.20
CA SER A 186 3.27 13.30 15.99
C SER A 186 1.86 13.90 16.16
N ILE A 187 1.42 14.75 15.23
CA ILE A 187 0.07 15.33 15.26
C ILE A 187 -0.99 14.21 15.20
N LEU A 188 -0.86 13.27 14.26
CA LEU A 188 -1.81 12.16 14.09
C LEU A 188 -1.77 11.21 15.30
N GLY A 189 -0.57 10.83 15.73
CA GLY A 189 -0.37 9.98 16.90
C GLY A 189 -0.91 10.59 18.18
N SER A 190 -0.77 11.91 18.36
CA SER A 190 -1.33 12.60 19.54
C SER A 190 -2.85 12.56 19.59
N TYR A 191 -3.52 12.64 18.43
CA TYR A 191 -4.98 12.52 18.36
C TYR A 191 -5.47 11.11 18.69
N MET A 192 -4.86 10.08 18.11
CA MET A 192 -5.18 8.69 18.46
C MET A 192 -4.90 8.41 19.95
N GLN A 193 -3.75 8.87 20.45
CA GLN A 193 -3.38 8.69 21.85
C GLN A 193 -4.37 9.39 22.80
N ALA A 194 -4.88 10.56 22.43
CA ALA A 194 -5.88 11.27 23.21
C ALA A 194 -7.22 10.49 23.26
N ASP A 195 -7.61 9.85 22.17
CA ASP A 195 -8.79 8.97 22.15
C ASP A 195 -8.59 7.70 23.00
N ILE A 196 -7.41 7.07 22.92
CA ILE A 196 -7.06 5.93 23.79
C ILE A 196 -7.09 6.34 25.27
N SER A 197 -6.48 7.48 25.62
CA SER A 197 -6.47 8.00 26.99
C SER A 197 -7.86 8.38 27.51
N ALA A 198 -8.76 8.79 26.62
CA ALA A 198 -10.17 9.06 26.95
C ALA A 198 -11.04 7.80 27.00
N GLY A 199 -10.51 6.63 26.62
CA GLY A 199 -11.27 5.38 26.52
C GLY A 199 -12.28 5.39 25.38
N THR A 200 -12.09 6.23 24.36
CA THR A 200 -12.97 6.36 23.19
C THR A 200 -12.51 5.56 21.99
N TYR A 201 -11.28 5.03 22.01
CA TYR A 201 -10.71 4.17 20.97
C TYR A 201 -9.84 3.06 21.58
N ASP A 202 -9.99 1.84 21.10
CA ASP A 202 -9.20 0.68 21.52
C ASP A 202 -8.32 0.14 20.39
N ILE A 203 -7.08 -0.18 20.74
CA ILE A 203 -6.10 -0.90 19.88
C ILE A 203 -5.65 -2.22 20.51
N SER A 204 -6.10 -2.51 21.73
CA SER A 204 -5.58 -3.64 22.51
C SER A 204 -6.08 -4.98 21.98
N GLU A 205 -7.32 -5.03 21.47
CA GLU A 205 -7.88 -6.23 20.87
C GLU A 205 -7.05 -6.70 19.66
N GLN A 206 -6.76 -5.80 18.73
CA GLN A 206 -5.94 -6.12 17.56
C GLN A 206 -4.53 -6.51 17.94
N ASN A 207 -3.91 -5.78 18.87
CA ASN A 207 -2.56 -6.12 19.34
C ASN A 207 -2.49 -7.51 19.98
N ASN A 208 -3.54 -7.93 20.69
CA ASN A 208 -3.62 -9.28 21.23
C ASN A 208 -3.77 -10.33 20.11
N MET A 209 -4.57 -10.07 19.09
CA MET A 209 -4.76 -10.96 17.94
C MET A 209 -3.47 -11.15 17.12
N GLU A 210 -2.68 -10.09 17.01
CA GLU A 210 -1.40 -10.09 16.29
C GLU A 210 -0.21 -10.51 17.17
N GLY A 211 -0.47 -11.00 18.39
CA GLY A 211 0.58 -11.52 19.28
C GLY A 211 1.57 -10.47 19.78
N GLY A 212 1.15 -9.20 19.87
CA GLY A 212 1.98 -8.08 20.30
C GLY A 212 2.70 -7.33 19.16
N ASN A 213 2.45 -7.71 17.90
CA ASN A 213 3.12 -7.12 16.73
C ASN A 213 2.39 -5.89 16.15
N TYR A 214 1.23 -5.53 16.69
CA TYR A 214 0.49 -4.34 16.27
C TYR A 214 1.02 -3.11 17.00
N ASP A 215 2.03 -2.49 16.41
CA ASP A 215 2.70 -1.34 17.02
C ASP A 215 1.91 -0.03 16.88
N PHE A 216 2.37 1.00 17.58
CA PHE A 216 1.70 2.29 17.60
C PHE A 216 1.64 2.94 16.21
N VAL A 217 2.70 2.78 15.41
CA VAL A 217 2.81 3.39 14.07
C VAL A 217 1.78 2.77 13.12
N THR A 218 1.70 1.44 13.14
CA THR A 218 0.69 0.66 12.43
C THR A 218 -0.72 1.08 12.87
N ALA A 219 -0.92 1.24 14.18
CA ALA A 219 -2.19 1.67 14.73
C ALA A 219 -2.62 3.08 14.31
N VAL A 220 -1.67 4.01 14.15
CA VAL A 220 -2.00 5.36 13.63
C VAL A 220 -2.37 5.30 12.15
N ASN A 221 -1.65 4.53 11.33
CA ASN A 221 -1.99 4.38 9.91
C ASN A 221 -3.40 3.80 9.74
N GLU A 222 -3.70 2.77 10.53
CA GLU A 222 -5.01 2.14 10.60
C GLU A 222 -6.12 3.12 11.02
N TYR A 223 -5.88 3.89 12.10
CA TYR A 223 -6.82 4.90 12.56
C TYR A 223 -7.11 5.97 11.48
N VAL A 224 -6.09 6.36 10.72
CA VAL A 224 -6.23 7.29 9.58
C VAL A 224 -7.07 6.66 8.47
N HIS A 225 -6.85 5.39 8.14
CA HIS A 225 -7.65 4.64 7.17
C HIS A 225 -9.12 4.54 7.56
N GLN A 226 -9.44 4.16 8.80
CA GLN A 226 -10.83 4.02 9.24
C GLN A 226 -11.57 5.36 9.17
N ILE A 227 -10.89 6.45 9.54
CA ILE A 227 -11.44 7.81 9.43
C ILE A 227 -11.67 8.18 7.96
N TRP A 228 -10.72 7.87 7.07
CA TRP A 228 -10.87 8.08 5.63
C TRP A 228 -12.06 7.31 5.07
N LEU A 229 -12.20 6.03 5.42
CA LEU A 229 -13.30 5.18 4.95
C LEU A 229 -14.66 5.73 5.42
N ILE A 230 -14.78 6.12 6.68
CA ILE A 230 -15.99 6.77 7.21
C ILE A 230 -16.34 8.04 6.42
N ASN A 231 -15.33 8.87 6.12
CA ASN A 231 -15.53 10.08 5.30
C ASN A 231 -15.94 9.75 3.87
N ALA A 232 -15.25 8.81 3.21
CA ALA A 232 -15.55 8.39 1.84
C ALA A 232 -16.97 7.82 1.72
N CYS A 233 -17.47 7.20 2.78
CA CYS A 233 -18.85 6.71 2.88
C CYS A 233 -19.88 7.79 3.25
N GLY A 234 -19.47 9.05 3.37
CA GLY A 234 -20.36 10.18 3.70
C GLY A 234 -20.91 10.13 5.11
N ARG A 235 -20.15 9.58 6.06
CA ARG A 235 -20.55 9.39 7.46
C ARG A 235 -19.64 10.11 8.47
N ASP A 236 -19.00 11.20 8.05
CA ASP A 236 -18.07 11.96 8.90
C ASP A 236 -18.74 12.53 10.17
N GLU A 237 -20.08 12.57 10.22
CA GLU A 237 -20.82 13.00 11.39
C GLU A 237 -20.55 12.15 12.64
N ILE A 238 -20.21 10.86 12.47
CA ILE A 238 -19.95 9.93 13.59
C ILE A 238 -18.55 10.11 14.21
N LEU A 239 -17.68 10.87 13.53
CA LEU A 239 -16.33 11.13 13.99
C LEU A 239 -16.32 12.12 15.16
N ASN A 240 -15.52 11.79 16.18
CA ASN A 240 -15.32 12.68 17.33
C ASN A 240 -14.38 13.86 16.98
N VAL A 241 -14.12 14.75 17.95
CA VAL A 241 -13.30 15.95 17.73
C VAL A 241 -11.85 15.67 17.28
N HIS A 242 -11.21 14.63 17.82
CA HIS A 242 -9.85 14.25 17.44
C HIS A 242 -9.83 13.60 16.05
N GLN A 243 -10.79 12.72 15.77
CA GLN A 243 -10.95 12.04 14.49
C GLN A 243 -11.22 13.03 13.35
N ARG A 244 -12.07 14.05 13.59
CA ARG A 244 -12.28 15.14 12.63
C ARG A 244 -11.03 16.00 12.43
N ALA A 245 -10.21 16.17 13.47
CA ALA A 245 -8.94 16.88 13.34
C ALA A 245 -7.93 16.08 12.48
N VAL A 246 -7.92 14.74 12.59
CA VAL A 246 -7.17 13.86 11.68
C VAL A 246 -7.69 13.97 10.25
N LEU A 247 -9.01 13.96 10.04
CA LEU A 247 -9.60 14.15 8.71
C LEU A 247 -9.20 15.49 8.08
N ALA A 248 -9.30 16.58 8.84
CA ALA A 248 -8.83 17.90 8.40
C ALA A 248 -7.32 17.89 8.08
N ARG A 249 -6.53 17.13 8.85
CA ARG A 249 -5.10 16.98 8.64
C ARG A 249 -4.77 16.23 7.35
N MET A 250 -5.51 15.17 7.03
CA MET A 250 -5.40 14.48 5.74
C MET A 250 -5.61 15.45 4.58
N GLY A 251 -6.70 16.22 4.60
CA GLY A 251 -6.98 17.22 3.55
C GLY A 251 -5.90 18.29 3.44
N ALA A 252 -5.42 18.83 4.58
CA ALA A 252 -4.33 19.82 4.59
C ALA A 252 -2.99 19.26 4.10
N ALA A 253 -2.73 17.97 4.33
CA ALA A 253 -1.54 17.27 3.84
C ALA A 253 -1.66 16.89 2.36
N GLY A 254 -2.84 17.01 1.76
CA GLY A 254 -3.15 16.61 0.39
C GLY A 254 -3.23 15.09 0.21
N VAL A 255 -3.66 14.37 1.23
CA VAL A 255 -4.06 12.95 1.12
C VAL A 255 -5.45 12.90 0.49
N PRO A 256 -5.73 11.96 -0.43
CA PRO A 256 -7.06 11.80 -1.01
C PRO A 256 -8.12 11.57 0.06
N LEU A 257 -9.27 12.22 -0.07
CA LEU A 257 -10.39 12.12 0.88
C LEU A 257 -11.55 11.29 0.32
N THR A 258 -11.52 10.99 -0.96
CA THR A 258 -12.55 10.26 -1.67
C THR A 258 -11.92 9.20 -2.58
N VAL A 259 -12.75 8.30 -3.09
CA VAL A 259 -12.34 7.31 -4.09
C VAL A 259 -13.50 7.08 -5.03
N ASN A 260 -13.18 7.02 -6.31
CA ASN A 260 -14.08 6.72 -7.41
C ASN A 260 -13.73 5.33 -7.96
N THR A 261 -14.61 4.36 -7.74
CA THR A 261 -14.45 3.00 -8.26
C THR A 261 -14.67 2.88 -9.77
N ASP A 262 -15.36 3.86 -10.34
CA ASP A 262 -15.69 3.94 -11.76
C ASP A 262 -14.72 4.85 -12.51
N TYR A 263 -13.56 5.16 -11.91
CA TYR A 263 -12.51 5.96 -12.53
C TYR A 263 -12.13 5.37 -13.89
N ALA A 264 -12.18 6.21 -14.93
CA ALA A 264 -12.15 5.79 -16.33
C ALA A 264 -11.06 6.48 -17.15
N LEU A 265 -10.19 7.26 -16.50
CA LEU A 265 -9.05 7.89 -17.14
C LEU A 265 -7.81 7.00 -16.94
N ASP A 266 -6.83 7.14 -17.82
CA ASP A 266 -5.62 6.32 -17.77
C ASP A 266 -4.44 7.18 -17.28
N LEU A 267 -4.10 7.09 -15.99
CA LEU A 267 -2.82 7.60 -15.47
C LEU A 267 -1.74 6.53 -15.53
N ALA A 268 -2.15 5.26 -15.44
CA ALA A 268 -1.27 4.13 -15.43
C ALA A 268 -0.92 3.64 -16.84
N GLU A 269 0.33 3.23 -17.02
CA GLU A 269 0.78 2.49 -18.18
C GLU A 269 0.83 1.00 -17.84
N ILE A 270 0.15 0.17 -18.63
CA ILE A 270 0.30 -1.29 -18.56
C ILE A 270 1.62 -1.70 -19.22
N VAL A 271 2.55 -2.21 -18.42
CA VAL A 271 3.87 -2.68 -18.85
C VAL A 271 3.82 -4.14 -19.28
N LYS A 272 3.00 -4.96 -18.60
CA LYS A 272 2.78 -6.38 -18.89
C LYS A 272 1.36 -6.81 -18.54
#